data_AF-A0A7T5UIV5-F1
#
_entry.id   AF-A0A7T5UIV5-F1
#
_cell.length_a   1.000
_cell.length_b   1.000
_cell.length_c   1.000
_cell.angle_alpha   90.00
_cell.angle_beta   90.00
_cell.angle_gamma   90.00
#
_symmetry.space_group_name_H-M   'P 1'
#
loop_
_entity.id
_entity.type
_entity.pdbx_description
1 polymer ?
#
loop_
_entity_poly.entity_id
_entity_poly.type
_entity_poly.pdbx_seq_one_letter_code
_entity_poly.pdbx_strand_id
1 'polypeptide(L)'
;MESTRVNPIELWRRCIAEKVSIIDLVEQEVLRDTERRAASSLAVVERAPALVQPTPVKVEEPKKPKFESVQQVILSWLDQAAGMSLSLQDLTEFAESDIREHDLSLEGVNSPLIGIVANVLYEHVVNLIFPDNPWAALARPITVRDLKEHLRVNFGSDGFNHIAGIIPAEFVNRWYTLDRKTFTFRDSEGRPLNIEGTKGWYNEEKERIRRRLVDVVQEHVVSNLQRLLGYDSSEIITEQRKLSSELSGLEVRGKCSFDIKTSEKDNTAKVRNKFLKFSLGCHSGRNEEKGIEVRKKTSTLTTVICDSRDVAEVFKTKFREFLVRESLRPGQAELEEGSVEDLSRDERILAIRERLDEISSLFGRRPSINYLGLEGPTFGSYLQLCRLLQGRGVDIRAVIPEYDYRLSNLMRSIVSANIGRVFNEVDVLNGDINDLLLTDFVQDSNLRVSRSNGENKSGEWTLFYESGRGSGRKLTLREYDSLLADIDSSRFDTQDLSRKYGTLEEFVHAASKRAEGKFDVVFLDYLGQRTDKRDQALRRLFRRRLNDKAVLAITFSLNPRYNPGVTPDEVPQFAFEDTIKIIEEEGYEAKKLEEHRYQDTKNEMCTVLWVVDKKIRK
;
A
#
# COMPACT_ATOMS: atom_id res chain seq x y z
N MET A 1 -27.73 38.90 27.88
CA MET A 1 -26.30 39.23 28.01
C MET A 1 -25.99 40.38 27.06
N GLU A 2 -26.13 41.62 27.53
CA GLU A 2 -25.65 42.79 26.80
C GLU A 2 -24.13 42.85 26.99
N SER A 3 -23.36 42.40 25.99
CA SER A 3 -21.92 42.63 26.02
C SER A 3 -21.66 44.09 25.65
N THR A 4 -21.02 44.81 26.57
CA THR A 4 -20.42 46.13 26.34
C THR A 4 -19.38 46.00 25.23
N ARG A 5 -19.82 46.17 23.97
CA ARG A 5 -18.93 46.23 22.81
C ARG A 5 -18.12 47.52 22.91
N VAL A 6 -16.87 47.40 23.36
CA VAL A 6 -15.93 48.52 23.37
C VAL A 6 -15.70 48.95 21.92
N ASN A 7 -15.79 50.26 21.66
CA ASN A 7 -15.64 50.82 20.32
C ASN A 7 -14.20 50.52 19.80
N PRO A 8 -14.04 49.82 18.67
CA PRO A 8 -12.72 49.45 18.15
C PRO A 8 -11.79 50.65 17.90
N ILE A 9 -12.35 51.81 17.55
CA ILE A 9 -11.58 53.04 17.30
C ILE A 9 -11.00 53.58 18.61
N GLU A 10 -11.73 53.45 19.72
CA GLU A 10 -11.29 53.90 21.04
C GLU A 10 -10.22 52.96 21.62
N LEU A 11 -10.39 51.65 21.39
CA LEU A 11 -9.39 50.64 21.73
C LEU A 11 -8.07 50.90 20.99
N TRP A 12 -8.15 51.16 19.68
CA TRP A 12 -6.99 51.46 18.85
C TRP A 12 -6.29 52.76 19.27
N ARG A 13 -7.04 53.82 19.60
CA ARG A 13 -6.48 55.08 20.12
C ARG A 13 -5.73 54.87 21.44
N ARG A 14 -6.25 54.04 22.35
CA ARG A 14 -5.56 53.68 23.60
C ARG A 14 -4.29 52.88 23.34
N CYS A 15 -4.32 51.91 22.43
CA CYS A 15 -3.11 51.15 22.06
C CYS A 15 -1.99 52.07 21.58
N ILE A 16 -2.32 53.10 20.79
CA ILE A 16 -1.34 54.10 20.33
C ILE A 16 -0.85 54.98 21.47
N ALA A 17 -1.76 55.51 22.30
CA ALA A 17 -1.41 56.41 23.39
C ALA A 17 -0.54 55.73 24.46
N GLU A 18 -0.86 54.47 24.79
CA GLU A 18 -0.21 53.69 25.83
C GLU A 18 0.98 52.86 25.30
N LYS A 19 1.19 52.83 23.97
CA LYS A 19 2.22 52.03 23.27
C LYS A 19 2.20 50.53 23.64
N VAL A 20 1.02 49.97 23.82
CA VAL A 20 0.80 48.55 24.14
C VAL A 20 0.05 47.86 23.01
N SER A 21 0.24 46.55 22.86
CA SER A 21 -0.45 45.80 21.81
C SER A 21 -1.95 45.67 22.12
N ILE A 22 -2.75 45.49 21.08
CA ILE A 22 -4.20 45.33 21.25
C ILE A 22 -4.55 44.06 22.01
N ILE A 23 -3.69 43.02 21.93
CA ILE A 23 -3.87 41.77 22.64
C ILE A 23 -3.70 42.00 24.15
N ASP A 24 -2.63 42.68 24.55
CA ASP A 24 -2.36 42.98 25.96
C ASP A 24 -3.47 43.84 26.58
N LEU A 25 -4.00 44.80 25.81
CA LEU A 25 -5.04 45.71 26.29
C LEU A 25 -6.41 44.99 26.42
N VAL A 26 -6.70 44.01 25.55
CA VAL A 26 -7.89 43.15 25.68
C VAL A 26 -7.76 42.20 26.86
N GLU A 27 -6.60 41.59 27.07
CA GLU A 27 -6.37 40.70 28.22
C GLU A 27 -6.52 41.42 29.56
N GLN A 28 -5.98 42.65 29.66
CA GLN A 28 -6.16 43.48 30.85
C GLN A 28 -7.64 43.83 31.12
N GLU A 29 -8.42 44.10 30.08
CA GLU A 29 -9.82 44.47 30.25
C GLU A 29 -10.70 43.25 30.58
N VAL A 30 -10.37 42.06 30.05
CA VAL A 30 -10.99 40.79 30.45
C VAL A 30 -10.70 40.45 31.91
N LEU A 31 -9.46 40.66 32.36
CA LEU A 31 -9.07 40.48 33.77
C LEU A 31 -9.87 41.42 34.70
N ARG A 32 -9.98 42.71 34.35
CA ARG A 32 -10.76 43.69 35.14
C ARG A 32 -12.26 43.37 35.17
N ASP A 33 -12.83 42.88 34.08
CA ASP A 33 -14.24 42.47 34.06
C ASP A 33 -14.49 41.25 34.94
N THR A 34 -13.52 40.34 35.01
CA THR A 34 -13.56 39.16 35.88
C THR A 34 -13.48 39.58 37.35
N GLU A 35 -12.61 40.53 37.69
CA GLU A 35 -12.49 41.10 39.05
C GLU A 35 -13.75 41.88 39.46
N ARG A 36 -14.35 42.65 38.55
CA ARG A 36 -15.63 43.38 38.82
C ARG A 36 -16.79 42.43 39.07
N ARG A 37 -16.84 41.30 38.37
CA ARG A 37 -17.85 40.26 38.60
C ARG A 37 -17.65 39.57 39.96
N ALA A 38 -16.40 39.30 40.35
CA ALA A 38 -16.07 38.75 41.66
C ALA A 38 -16.41 39.73 42.81
N ALA A 39 -16.21 41.03 42.61
CA ALA A 39 -16.55 42.06 43.59
C ALA A 39 -18.08 42.28 43.73
N SER A 40 -18.84 42.13 42.63
CA SER A 40 -20.30 42.30 42.64
C SER A 40 -21.03 41.14 43.32
N SER A 41 -20.44 39.95 43.40
CA SER A 41 -20.99 38.79 44.13
C SER A 41 -20.87 38.88 45.66
N LEU A 42 -20.10 39.83 46.20
CA LEU A 42 -19.84 39.95 47.65
C LEU A 42 -20.71 41.01 48.36
N ALA A 43 -21.59 41.72 47.66
CA ALA A 43 -22.35 42.85 48.19
C ALA A 43 -23.86 42.61 48.29
N VAL A 44 -24.32 41.48 48.87
CA VAL A 44 -25.71 41.37 49.38
C VAL A 44 -25.72 40.45 50.61
N VAL A 45 -25.59 41.03 51.80
CA VAL A 45 -25.97 40.37 53.07
C VAL A 45 -26.61 41.40 53.99
N GLU A 46 -27.93 41.37 54.15
CA GLU A 46 -28.58 41.87 55.36
C GLU A 46 -29.62 40.86 55.90
N ARG A 47 -29.29 40.43 57.13
CA ARG A 47 -30.11 40.06 58.30
C ARG A 47 -31.10 38.88 58.23
N ALA A 48 -30.77 37.92 59.10
CA ALA A 48 -31.45 36.67 59.46
C ALA A 48 -32.81 36.86 60.18
N PRO A 49 -33.57 35.78 60.41
CA PRO A 49 -33.31 35.01 61.65
C PRO A 49 -33.35 33.47 61.54
N ALA A 50 -32.56 32.87 62.43
CA ALA A 50 -32.72 31.58 63.12
C ALA A 50 -32.60 30.24 62.34
N LEU A 51 -31.36 29.74 62.31
CA LEU A 51 -30.90 28.39 62.68
C LEU A 51 -31.73 27.17 62.23
N VAL A 52 -31.34 26.60 61.08
CA VAL A 52 -31.27 25.15 60.86
C VAL A 52 -29.94 24.88 60.13
N GLN A 53 -29.07 24.03 60.69
CA GLN A 53 -27.80 23.68 60.04
C GLN A 53 -28.08 22.87 58.76
N PRO A 54 -27.61 23.29 57.57
CA PRO A 54 -27.67 22.45 56.38
C PRO A 54 -26.44 21.54 56.33
N THR A 55 -26.71 20.24 56.21
CA THR A 55 -25.75 19.20 55.87
C THR A 55 -24.95 19.60 54.62
N PRO A 56 -23.62 19.40 54.56
CA PRO A 56 -22.81 19.79 53.41
C PRO A 56 -23.29 19.03 52.16
N VAL A 57 -23.83 19.77 51.20
CA VAL A 57 -24.09 19.25 49.85
C VAL A 57 -22.73 19.02 49.20
N LYS A 58 -22.35 17.76 49.04
CA LYS A 58 -21.27 17.36 48.14
C LYS A 58 -21.61 17.90 46.75
N VAL A 59 -20.84 18.88 46.28
CA VAL A 59 -20.80 19.21 44.86
C VAL A 59 -20.17 18.00 44.18
N GLU A 60 -20.99 17.14 43.58
CA GLU A 60 -20.47 16.08 42.71
C GLU A 60 -19.77 16.77 41.54
N GLU A 61 -18.47 16.54 41.39
CA GLU A 61 -17.74 16.89 40.17
C GLU A 61 -18.50 16.31 38.97
N PRO A 62 -18.64 17.05 37.86
CA PRO A 62 -19.28 16.52 36.66
C PRO A 62 -18.59 15.22 36.26
N LYS A 63 -19.31 14.11 36.37
CA LYS A 63 -18.80 12.79 35.99
C LYS A 63 -18.38 12.86 34.53
N LYS A 64 -17.07 12.75 34.28
CA LYS A 64 -16.54 12.59 32.92
C LYS A 64 -17.30 11.45 32.22
N PRO A 65 -17.63 11.58 30.93
CA PRO A 65 -18.31 10.53 30.20
C PRO A 65 -17.48 9.25 30.29
N LYS A 66 -18.11 8.14 30.71
CA LYS A 66 -17.43 6.83 30.76
C LYS A 66 -17.53 6.19 29.39
N PHE A 67 -16.41 6.07 28.68
CA PHE A 67 -16.34 5.33 27.43
C PHE A 67 -16.13 3.83 27.69
N GLU A 68 -16.80 2.99 26.90
CA GLU A 68 -16.73 1.53 26.95
C GLU A 68 -15.93 0.94 25.78
N SER A 69 -15.65 1.74 24.74
CA SER A 69 -14.85 1.30 23.59
C SER A 69 -14.12 2.44 22.89
N VAL A 70 -13.03 2.10 22.18
CA VAL A 70 -12.26 3.01 21.32
C VAL A 70 -13.14 3.68 20.27
N GLN A 71 -14.10 2.93 19.71
CA GLN A 71 -15.05 3.47 18.74
C GLN A 71 -15.89 4.61 19.33
N GLN A 72 -16.37 4.47 20.57
CA GLN A 72 -17.15 5.51 21.22
C GLN A 72 -16.33 6.79 21.46
N VAL A 73 -15.05 6.65 21.83
CA VAL A 73 -14.14 7.80 21.99
C VAL A 73 -14.01 8.55 20.66
N ILE A 74 -13.68 7.85 19.58
CA ILE A 74 -13.46 8.45 18.26
C ILE A 74 -14.71 9.18 17.76
N LEU A 75 -15.89 8.54 17.88
CA LEU A 75 -17.14 9.15 17.45
C LEU A 75 -17.56 10.33 18.34
N SER A 76 -17.26 10.29 19.64
CA SER A 76 -17.50 11.44 20.52
C SER A 76 -16.66 12.65 20.10
N TRP A 77 -15.39 12.45 19.75
CA TRP A 77 -14.55 13.52 19.22
C TRP A 77 -15.01 14.03 17.87
N LEU A 78 -15.48 13.14 16.98
CA LEU A 78 -16.07 13.55 15.70
C LEU A 78 -17.28 14.47 15.91
N ASP A 79 -18.17 14.13 16.84
CA ASP A 79 -19.35 14.93 17.17
C ASP A 79 -18.98 16.30 17.77
N GLN A 80 -17.98 16.32 18.67
CA GLN A 80 -17.47 17.57 19.27
C GLN A 80 -16.79 18.48 18.25
N ALA A 81 -16.12 17.89 17.25
CA ALA A 81 -15.42 18.61 16.19
C ALA A 81 -16.33 19.03 15.03
N ALA A 82 -17.65 18.77 15.09
CA ALA A 82 -18.56 19.06 14.00
C ALA A 82 -18.50 20.53 13.54
N GLY A 83 -18.32 20.74 12.24
CA GLY A 83 -18.17 22.06 11.62
C GLY A 83 -16.76 22.65 11.70
N MET A 84 -15.81 21.97 12.33
CA MET A 84 -14.41 22.40 12.39
C MET A 84 -13.62 21.96 11.17
N SER A 85 -12.52 22.67 10.90
CA SER A 85 -11.47 22.22 9.98
C SER A 85 -10.33 21.68 10.81
N LEU A 86 -10.08 20.38 10.72
CA LEU A 86 -9.15 19.67 11.59
C LEU A 86 -8.48 18.57 10.77
N SER A 87 -7.18 18.34 10.91
CA SER A 87 -6.55 17.23 10.19
C SER A 87 -6.95 15.88 10.82
N LEU A 88 -6.82 14.79 10.06
CA LEU A 88 -7.04 13.45 10.61
C LEU A 88 -6.05 13.13 11.75
N GLN A 89 -4.84 13.70 11.69
CA GLN A 89 -3.82 13.56 12.72
C GLN A 89 -4.25 14.22 14.02
N ASP A 90 -4.80 15.45 13.96
CA ASP A 90 -5.29 16.16 15.15
C ASP A 90 -6.39 15.35 15.87
N LEU A 91 -7.34 14.79 15.13
CA LEU A 91 -8.39 13.94 15.70
C LEU A 91 -7.81 12.68 16.36
N THR A 92 -6.77 12.11 15.72
CA THR A 92 -6.07 10.94 16.24
C THR A 92 -5.39 11.24 17.56
N GLU A 93 -4.74 12.39 17.70
CA GLU A 93 -4.08 12.83 18.92
C GLU A 93 -5.07 13.07 20.07
N PHE A 94 -6.24 13.65 19.78
CA PHE A 94 -7.32 13.79 20.77
C PHE A 94 -7.86 12.43 21.22
N ALA A 95 -8.16 11.53 20.28
CA ALA A 95 -8.62 10.20 20.60
C ALA A 95 -7.58 9.40 21.41
N GLU A 96 -6.29 9.55 21.11
CA GLU A 96 -5.21 8.88 21.84
C GLU A 96 -5.17 9.28 23.31
N SER A 97 -5.34 10.58 23.61
CA SER A 97 -5.38 11.09 24.97
C SER A 97 -6.49 10.42 25.79
N ASP A 98 -7.71 10.37 25.24
CA ASP A 98 -8.87 9.82 25.94
C ASP A 98 -8.83 8.28 26.03
N ILE A 99 -8.34 7.59 25.00
CA ILE A 99 -8.13 6.13 25.05
C ILE A 99 -7.23 5.76 26.23
N ARG A 100 -6.14 6.52 26.44
CA ARG A 100 -5.22 6.33 27.57
C ARG A 100 -5.86 6.72 28.90
N GLU A 101 -6.58 7.84 28.96
CA GLU A 101 -7.25 8.28 30.19
C GLU A 101 -8.28 7.24 30.68
N HIS A 102 -8.98 6.59 29.75
CA HIS A 102 -10.01 5.61 30.03
C HIS A 102 -9.51 4.16 30.12
N ASP A 103 -8.20 3.94 30.07
CA ASP A 103 -7.56 2.60 30.09
C ASP A 103 -8.20 1.63 29.07
N LEU A 104 -8.52 2.16 27.89
CA LEU A 104 -9.15 1.36 26.84
C LEU A 104 -8.09 0.55 26.10
N SER A 105 -8.26 -0.77 26.15
CA SER A 105 -7.35 -1.71 25.52
C SER A 105 -7.40 -1.61 23.99
N LEU A 106 -6.22 -1.46 23.37
CA LEU A 106 -5.98 -1.70 21.95
C LEU A 106 -5.47 -3.13 21.69
N GLU A 107 -5.60 -4.04 22.68
CA GLU A 107 -5.08 -5.41 22.57
C GLU A 107 -5.63 -6.13 21.34
N GLY A 108 -4.73 -6.76 20.60
CA GLY A 108 -5.05 -7.48 19.37
C GLY A 108 -5.14 -6.59 18.12
N VAL A 109 -4.92 -5.28 18.24
CA VAL A 109 -4.80 -4.36 17.10
C VAL A 109 -3.38 -3.80 17.01
N ASN A 110 -2.48 -4.57 16.41
CA ASN A 110 -1.14 -4.11 16.07
C ASN A 110 -1.23 -3.24 14.79
N SER A 111 -1.66 -1.99 14.91
CA SER A 111 -1.81 -1.05 13.78
C SER A 111 -1.59 0.39 14.25
N PRO A 112 -1.14 1.32 13.37
CA PRO A 112 -1.09 2.74 13.70
C PRO A 112 -2.47 3.27 14.10
N LEU A 113 -2.56 4.04 15.19
CA LEU A 113 -3.83 4.55 15.71
C LEU A 113 -4.60 5.37 14.66
N ILE A 114 -3.91 6.20 13.87
CA ILE A 114 -4.52 6.96 12.78
C ILE A 114 -5.30 6.07 11.80
N GLY A 115 -4.83 4.84 11.56
CA GLY A 115 -5.53 3.90 10.69
C GLY A 115 -6.75 3.26 11.34
N ILE A 116 -6.70 3.06 12.66
CA ILE A 116 -7.88 2.64 13.46
C ILE A 116 -8.94 3.74 13.41
N VAL A 117 -8.54 5.00 13.61
CA VAL A 117 -9.42 6.17 13.49
C VAL A 117 -10.03 6.24 12.10
N ALA A 118 -9.21 6.18 11.05
CA ALA A 118 -9.66 6.17 9.66
C ALA A 118 -10.70 5.08 9.38
N ASN A 119 -10.46 3.86 9.86
CA ASN A 119 -11.39 2.74 9.70
C ASN A 119 -12.72 2.99 10.44
N VAL A 120 -12.68 3.48 11.68
CA VAL A 120 -13.90 3.81 12.45
C VAL A 120 -14.73 4.89 11.76
N LEU A 121 -14.08 5.93 11.22
CA LEU A 121 -14.77 7.00 10.49
C LEU A 121 -15.42 6.49 9.19
N TYR A 122 -14.74 5.61 8.46
CA TYR A 122 -15.31 4.99 7.26
C TYR A 122 -16.55 4.14 7.60
N GLU A 123 -16.43 3.25 8.59
CA GLU A 123 -17.54 2.41 9.07
C GLU A 123 -18.71 3.25 9.58
N HIS A 124 -18.44 4.38 10.24
CA HIS A 124 -19.49 5.30 10.67
C HIS A 124 -20.30 5.83 9.48
N VAL A 125 -19.63 6.26 8.40
CA VAL A 125 -20.30 6.74 7.19
C VAL A 125 -21.07 5.63 6.48
N VAL A 126 -20.51 4.41 6.42
CA VAL A 126 -21.23 3.23 5.91
C VAL A 126 -22.55 3.04 6.65
N ASN A 127 -22.52 3.07 7.98
CA ASN A 127 -23.71 2.89 8.82
C ASN A 127 -24.70 4.06 8.72
N LEU A 128 -24.25 5.28 8.41
CA LEU A 128 -25.15 6.42 8.17
C LEU A 128 -25.88 6.30 6.83
N ILE A 129 -25.20 5.84 5.77
CA ILE A 129 -25.78 5.73 4.42
C ILE A 129 -26.63 4.46 4.30
N PHE A 130 -26.23 3.37 4.97
CA PHE A 130 -26.89 2.07 4.91
C PHE A 130 -27.22 1.53 6.32
N PRO A 131 -28.10 2.20 7.08
CA PRO A 131 -28.36 1.86 8.49
C PRO A 131 -28.89 0.44 8.68
N ASP A 132 -29.71 -0.05 7.74
CA ASP A 132 -30.33 -1.37 7.84
C ASP A 132 -29.49 -2.48 7.19
N ASN A 133 -28.50 -2.13 6.37
CA ASN A 133 -27.70 -3.09 5.62
C ASN A 133 -26.33 -2.52 5.24
N PRO A 134 -25.35 -2.49 6.16
CA PRO A 134 -24.00 -2.02 5.90
C PRO A 134 -23.33 -2.71 4.69
N TRP A 135 -23.68 -3.98 4.44
CA TRP A 135 -23.17 -4.76 3.31
C TRP A 135 -23.59 -4.21 1.93
N ALA A 136 -24.59 -3.32 1.86
CA ALA A 136 -24.94 -2.61 0.64
C ALA A 136 -23.79 -1.72 0.14
N ALA A 137 -22.86 -1.31 1.02
CA ALA A 137 -21.66 -0.58 0.64
C ALA A 137 -20.74 -1.35 -0.32
N LEU A 138 -20.84 -2.69 -0.35
CA LEU A 138 -20.08 -3.51 -1.31
C LEU A 138 -20.60 -3.34 -2.75
N ALA A 139 -21.91 -3.09 -2.92
CA ALA A 139 -22.52 -2.82 -4.22
C ALA A 139 -22.47 -1.34 -4.61
N ARG A 140 -22.54 -0.43 -3.61
CA ARG A 140 -22.37 1.01 -3.78
C ARG A 140 -21.25 1.49 -2.85
N PRO A 141 -20.00 1.54 -3.35
CA PRO A 141 -18.85 2.00 -2.58
C PRO A 141 -19.03 3.38 -1.95
N ILE A 142 -18.47 3.57 -0.74
CA ILE A 142 -18.37 4.88 -0.10
C ILE A 142 -17.19 5.64 -0.69
N THR A 143 -17.48 6.75 -1.37
CA THR A 143 -16.47 7.57 -2.04
C THR A 143 -15.95 8.69 -1.13
N VAL A 144 -14.84 9.32 -1.51
CA VAL A 144 -14.34 10.55 -0.85
C VAL A 144 -15.40 11.65 -0.79
N ARG A 145 -16.31 11.70 -1.76
CA ARG A 145 -17.42 12.67 -1.75
C ARG A 145 -18.41 12.35 -0.63
N ASP A 146 -18.81 11.08 -0.49
CA ASP A 146 -19.72 10.65 0.59
C ASP A 146 -19.09 10.94 1.96
N LEU A 147 -17.79 10.66 2.14
CA LEU A 147 -17.06 10.97 3.37
C LEU A 147 -17.11 12.46 3.72
N LYS A 148 -16.89 13.34 2.72
CA LYS A 148 -16.98 14.80 2.90
C LYS A 148 -18.37 15.27 3.29
N GLU A 149 -19.39 14.65 2.72
CA GLU A 149 -20.80 14.99 2.98
C GLU A 149 -21.23 14.58 4.39
N HIS A 150 -20.76 13.43 4.89
CA HIS A 150 -21.29 12.82 6.11
C HIS A 150 -20.46 13.04 7.38
N LEU A 151 -19.12 13.20 7.29
CA LEU A 151 -18.28 13.30 8.48
C LEU A 151 -18.36 14.65 9.20
N ARG A 152 -18.95 15.69 8.59
CA ARG A 152 -19.15 17.04 9.16
C ARG A 152 -17.89 17.77 9.66
N VAL A 153 -16.71 17.17 9.51
CA VAL A 153 -15.40 17.72 9.80
C VAL A 153 -14.63 17.80 8.49
N ASN A 154 -13.94 18.91 8.24
CA ASN A 154 -13.08 19.03 7.07
C ASN A 154 -11.66 18.52 7.37
N PHE A 155 -11.38 17.28 6.97
CA PHE A 155 -10.06 16.63 7.12
C PHE A 155 -9.02 17.02 6.07
N GLY A 156 -9.36 17.89 5.12
CA GLY A 156 -8.53 18.12 3.93
C GLY A 156 -8.51 16.92 2.98
N SER A 157 -7.92 17.09 1.79
CA SER A 157 -7.86 16.02 0.77
C SER A 157 -7.22 14.75 1.30
N ASP A 158 -6.10 14.90 2.01
CA ASP A 158 -5.25 13.78 2.40
C ASP A 158 -5.89 12.96 3.52
N GLY A 159 -6.57 13.62 4.47
CA GLY A 159 -7.33 12.94 5.50
C GLY A 159 -8.51 12.12 4.93
N PHE A 160 -9.29 12.70 4.00
CA PHE A 160 -10.37 11.92 3.35
C PHE A 160 -9.84 10.78 2.47
N ASN A 161 -8.71 10.97 1.80
CA ASN A 161 -8.06 9.92 1.04
C ASN A 161 -7.64 8.75 1.95
N HIS A 162 -7.02 9.04 3.10
CA HIS A 162 -6.63 8.02 4.08
C HIS A 162 -7.86 7.27 4.61
N ILE A 163 -8.94 7.98 4.97
CA ILE A 163 -10.21 7.35 5.40
C ILE A 163 -10.76 6.41 4.32
N ALA A 164 -10.68 6.80 3.05
CA ALA A 164 -11.07 5.98 1.89
C ALA A 164 -10.07 4.84 1.54
N GLY A 165 -8.97 4.69 2.29
CA GLY A 165 -7.94 3.67 2.09
C GLY A 165 -6.88 4.04 1.05
N ILE A 166 -6.82 5.29 0.58
CA ILE A 166 -5.81 5.77 -0.37
C ILE A 166 -4.67 6.41 0.45
N ILE A 167 -3.59 5.66 0.65
CA ILE A 167 -2.52 6.03 1.57
C ILE A 167 -1.24 6.40 0.80
N PRO A 168 -0.56 7.51 1.14
CA PRO A 168 0.72 7.87 0.53
C PRO A 168 1.80 6.81 0.74
N ALA A 169 2.65 6.61 -0.27
CA ALA A 169 3.74 5.63 -0.21
C ALA A 169 4.71 5.88 0.96
N GLU A 170 4.94 7.15 1.34
CA GLU A 170 5.78 7.51 2.49
C GLU A 170 5.21 6.98 3.81
N PHE A 171 3.89 7.09 4.00
CA PHE A 171 3.22 6.57 5.18
C PHE A 171 3.30 5.03 5.21
N VAL A 172 3.01 4.40 4.07
CA VAL A 172 3.11 2.94 3.93
C VAL A 172 4.50 2.44 4.29
N ASN A 173 5.55 3.05 3.72
CA ASN A 173 6.94 2.67 3.99
C ASN A 173 7.37 2.91 5.44
N ARG A 174 6.80 3.94 6.10
CA ARG A 174 7.09 4.26 7.50
C ARG A 174 6.46 3.26 8.47
N TRP A 175 5.24 2.82 8.21
CA TRP A 175 4.44 2.07 9.19
C TRP A 175 4.25 0.58 8.86
N TYR A 176 4.41 0.17 7.61
CA TYR A 176 4.19 -1.22 7.17
C TYR A 176 5.50 -1.85 6.70
N THR A 177 6.32 -2.29 7.64
CA THR A 177 7.61 -2.92 7.31
C THR A 177 7.42 -4.38 6.94
N LEU A 178 7.91 -4.76 5.76
CA LEU A 178 7.98 -6.15 5.30
C LEU A 178 9.28 -6.80 5.78
N ASP A 179 9.18 -7.85 6.60
CA ASP A 179 10.33 -8.68 6.94
C ASP A 179 10.77 -9.48 5.71
N ARG A 180 11.97 -9.21 5.18
CA ARG A 180 12.50 -9.89 3.99
C ARG A 180 12.90 -11.35 4.22
N LYS A 181 13.03 -11.80 5.46
CA LYS A 181 13.33 -13.20 5.79
C LYS A 181 12.06 -14.03 5.84
N THR A 182 11.01 -13.50 6.50
CA THR A 182 9.76 -14.24 6.67
C THR A 182 8.71 -13.91 5.62
N PHE A 183 8.90 -12.84 4.84
CA PHE A 183 7.93 -12.31 3.86
C PHE A 183 6.56 -12.03 4.50
N THR A 184 6.59 -11.35 5.64
CA THR A 184 5.38 -10.99 6.40
C THR A 184 5.48 -9.56 6.92
N PHE A 185 4.36 -8.85 6.96
CA PHE A 185 4.27 -7.56 7.64
C PHE A 185 4.36 -7.76 9.15
N ARG A 186 5.31 -7.06 9.79
CA ARG A 186 5.54 -7.16 11.24
C ARG A 186 5.55 -5.79 11.90
N ASP A 187 5.08 -5.74 13.15
CA ASP A 187 5.24 -4.57 14.01
C ASP A 187 6.68 -4.46 14.57
N SER A 188 6.94 -3.42 15.37
CA SER A 188 8.23 -3.19 16.02
C SER A 188 8.64 -4.30 17.01
N GLU A 189 7.68 -5.10 17.48
CA GLU A 189 7.89 -6.25 18.37
C GLU A 189 8.03 -7.57 17.59
N GLY A 190 7.97 -7.51 16.26
CA GLY A 190 8.06 -8.68 15.38
C GLY A 190 6.77 -9.51 15.31
N ARG A 191 5.62 -9.02 15.77
CA ARG A 191 4.33 -9.73 15.64
C ARG A 191 3.70 -9.44 14.27
N PRO A 192 2.87 -10.34 13.71
CA PRO A 192 2.09 -10.04 12.51
C PRO A 192 1.28 -8.74 12.68
N LEU A 193 1.33 -7.88 11.66
CA LEU A 193 0.75 -6.55 11.69
C LEU A 193 -0.66 -6.54 11.08
N ASN A 194 -1.57 -5.77 11.69
CA ASN A 194 -2.86 -5.44 11.11
C ASN A 194 -2.70 -4.16 10.28
N ILE A 195 -3.17 -4.18 9.04
CA ILE A 195 -3.11 -3.00 8.17
C ILE A 195 -4.36 -2.17 8.42
N GLU A 196 -4.19 -0.93 8.90
CA GLU A 196 -5.27 0.05 9.08
C GLU A 196 -6.45 -0.46 9.93
N GLY A 197 -6.16 -1.20 11.01
CA GLY A 197 -7.17 -1.81 11.88
C GLY A 197 -7.89 -3.02 11.29
N THR A 198 -7.67 -3.36 10.01
CA THR A 198 -8.16 -4.61 9.41
C THR A 198 -7.33 -5.76 9.95
N LYS A 199 -7.97 -6.67 10.68
CA LYS A 199 -7.31 -7.88 11.18
C LYS A 199 -6.71 -8.63 10.01
N GLY A 200 -5.40 -8.86 10.08
CA GLY A 200 -4.70 -9.69 9.10
C GLY A 200 -5.33 -11.08 9.05
N TRP A 201 -5.29 -11.72 7.89
CA TRP A 201 -5.79 -13.09 7.70
C TRP A 201 -4.83 -14.14 8.29
N TYR A 202 -4.41 -13.92 9.54
CA TYR A 202 -3.49 -14.80 10.25
C TYR A 202 -4.26 -15.68 11.22
N ASN A 203 -4.32 -16.96 10.88
CA ASN A 203 -4.72 -18.09 11.74
C ASN A 203 -3.66 -19.18 11.49
N GLU A 204 -3.22 -19.87 12.54
CA GLU A 204 -2.28 -21.00 12.44
C GLU A 204 -2.77 -22.08 11.45
N GLU A 205 -4.08 -22.36 11.40
CA GLU A 205 -4.66 -23.29 10.44
C GLU A 205 -4.55 -22.76 9.00
N LYS A 206 -4.87 -21.48 8.76
CA LYS A 206 -4.68 -20.83 7.44
C LYS A 206 -3.20 -20.84 7.02
N GLU A 207 -2.28 -20.59 7.94
CA GLU A 207 -0.83 -20.68 7.68
C GLU A 207 -0.38 -22.10 7.34
N ARG A 208 -1.02 -23.13 7.90
CA ARG A 208 -0.76 -24.52 7.53
C ARG A 208 -1.20 -24.80 6.09
N ILE A 209 -2.38 -24.31 5.70
CA ILE A 209 -2.89 -24.40 4.32
C ILE A 209 -1.95 -23.67 3.35
N ARG A 210 -1.52 -22.45 3.69
CA ARG A 210 -0.58 -21.66 2.86
C ARG A 210 0.74 -22.38 2.66
N ARG A 211 1.34 -22.93 3.72
CA ARG A 211 2.56 -23.73 3.61
C ARG A 211 2.36 -24.94 2.70
N ARG A 212 1.22 -25.62 2.83
CA ARG A 212 0.91 -26.77 1.98
C ARG A 212 0.73 -26.38 0.51
N LEU A 213 0.08 -25.25 0.25
CA LEU A 213 -0.04 -24.68 -1.10
C LEU A 213 1.35 -24.41 -1.70
N VAL A 214 2.24 -23.80 -0.93
CA VAL A 214 3.64 -23.52 -1.35
C VAL A 214 4.36 -24.82 -1.71
N ASP A 215 4.23 -25.88 -0.90
CA ASP A 215 4.86 -27.17 -1.18
C ASP A 215 4.35 -27.77 -2.50
N VAL A 216 3.03 -27.72 -2.74
CA VAL A 216 2.42 -28.24 -3.97
C VAL A 216 2.79 -27.41 -5.19
N VAL A 217 2.84 -26.09 -5.07
CA VAL A 217 3.31 -25.21 -6.15
C VAL A 217 4.79 -25.48 -6.46
N GLN A 218 5.61 -25.71 -5.44
CA GLN A 218 7.01 -26.09 -5.63
C GLN A 218 7.13 -27.40 -6.41
N GLU A 219 6.39 -28.44 -6.01
CA GLU A 219 6.44 -29.77 -6.60
C GLU A 219 5.92 -29.76 -8.06
N HIS A 220 4.77 -29.14 -8.31
CA HIS A 220 4.04 -29.31 -9.56
C HIS A 220 4.23 -28.16 -10.57
N VAL A 221 4.55 -26.95 -10.13
CA VAL A 221 4.73 -25.79 -11.01
C VAL A 221 6.21 -25.44 -11.12
N VAL A 222 6.86 -25.08 -10.01
CA VAL A 222 8.24 -24.55 -10.03
C VAL A 222 9.23 -25.60 -10.52
N SER A 223 9.17 -26.83 -10.00
CA SER A 223 10.12 -27.89 -10.41
C SER A 223 9.98 -28.25 -11.90
N ASN A 224 8.77 -28.17 -12.44
CA ASN A 224 8.53 -28.38 -13.87
C ASN A 224 9.10 -27.24 -14.73
N LEU A 225 8.89 -25.98 -14.31
CA LEU A 225 9.50 -24.82 -14.97
C LEU A 225 11.03 -24.93 -14.94
N GLN A 226 11.63 -25.24 -13.80
CA GLN A 226 13.07 -25.42 -13.66
C GLN A 226 13.61 -26.54 -14.56
N ARG A 227 12.89 -27.67 -14.67
CA ARG A 227 13.27 -28.78 -15.56
C ARG A 227 13.18 -28.40 -17.04
N LEU A 228 12.14 -27.66 -17.44
CA LEU A 228 11.95 -27.20 -18.83
C LEU A 228 13.03 -26.22 -19.25
N LEU A 229 13.53 -25.42 -18.32
CA LEU A 229 14.64 -24.49 -18.57
C LEU A 229 15.96 -25.22 -18.78
N GLY A 230 16.11 -26.48 -18.36
CA GLY A 230 17.32 -27.28 -18.64
C GLY A 230 18.62 -26.73 -18.04
N TYR A 231 18.55 -25.77 -17.12
CA TYR A 231 19.71 -25.07 -16.57
C TYR A 231 19.97 -25.47 -15.12
N ASP A 232 21.25 -25.64 -14.79
CA ASP A 232 21.75 -25.49 -13.42
C ASP A 232 21.68 -24.00 -13.03
N SER A 233 20.44 -23.50 -12.92
CA SER A 233 20.09 -22.11 -12.62
C SER A 233 20.78 -21.60 -11.35
N SER A 234 21.21 -22.51 -10.48
CA SER A 234 21.95 -22.21 -9.26
C SER A 234 23.28 -21.51 -9.55
N GLU A 235 24.05 -21.93 -10.55
CA GLU A 235 25.35 -21.36 -10.90
C GLU A 235 25.19 -19.97 -11.53
N ILE A 236 24.28 -19.82 -12.48
CA ILE A 236 24.04 -18.55 -13.18
C ILE A 236 23.42 -17.51 -12.23
N ILE A 237 22.51 -17.91 -11.33
CA ILE A 237 21.95 -17.00 -10.30
C ILE A 237 23.02 -16.60 -9.28
N THR A 238 23.92 -17.52 -8.92
CA THR A 238 25.07 -17.22 -8.05
C THR A 238 26.02 -16.26 -8.73
N GLU A 239 26.30 -16.44 -10.02
CA GLU A 239 27.07 -15.52 -10.86
C GLU A 239 26.37 -14.15 -10.94
N GLN A 240 25.06 -14.09 -11.21
CA GLN A 240 24.30 -12.84 -11.25
C GLN A 240 24.35 -12.09 -9.91
N ARG A 241 24.18 -12.77 -8.78
CA ARG A 241 24.29 -12.16 -7.44
C ARG A 241 25.69 -11.66 -7.16
N LYS A 242 26.71 -12.43 -7.53
CA LYS A 242 28.13 -12.05 -7.38
C LYS A 242 28.44 -10.80 -8.20
N LEU A 243 28.05 -10.78 -9.47
CA LEU A 243 28.23 -9.66 -10.39
C LEU A 243 27.45 -8.41 -9.95
N SER A 244 26.22 -8.57 -9.45
CA SER A 244 25.41 -7.44 -8.93
C SER A 244 26.01 -6.85 -7.65
N SER A 245 26.51 -7.71 -6.76
CA SER A 245 27.21 -7.29 -5.55
C SER A 245 28.52 -6.56 -5.90
N GLU A 246 29.29 -7.11 -6.84
CA GLU A 246 30.51 -6.50 -7.36
C GLU A 246 30.23 -5.15 -8.02
N LEU A 247 29.20 -5.05 -8.87
CA LEU A 247 28.77 -3.80 -9.50
C LEU A 247 28.39 -2.75 -8.45
N SER A 248 27.61 -3.11 -7.43
CA SER A 248 27.25 -2.17 -6.36
C SER A 248 28.47 -1.71 -5.55
N GLY A 249 29.43 -2.61 -5.29
CA GLY A 249 30.71 -2.25 -4.65
C GLY A 249 31.57 -1.33 -5.52
N LEU A 250 31.50 -1.50 -6.85
CA LEU A 250 32.15 -0.67 -7.85
C LEU A 250 31.39 0.62 -8.17
N GLU A 251 30.11 0.78 -7.82
CA GLU A 251 29.37 2.04 -8.01
C GLU A 251 29.45 2.95 -6.77
N VAL A 252 29.53 2.37 -5.56
CA VAL A 252 29.57 3.12 -4.29
C VAL A 252 30.90 3.83 -4.02
N ARG A 253 31.99 3.48 -4.73
CA ARG A 253 33.34 4.05 -4.50
C ARG A 253 33.76 5.06 -5.56
N GLY A 254 32.91 6.03 -5.90
CA GLY A 254 33.26 7.09 -6.86
C GLY A 254 34.30 8.05 -6.29
N LYS A 255 35.57 7.63 -6.22
CA LYS A 255 36.65 8.48 -5.74
C LYS A 255 36.96 9.55 -6.80
N CYS A 256 36.96 10.82 -6.42
CA CYS A 256 37.39 11.91 -7.30
C CYS A 256 38.76 12.40 -6.86
N SER A 257 39.69 12.62 -7.78
CA SER A 257 41.00 13.19 -7.45
C SER A 257 41.18 14.58 -8.02
N PHE A 258 41.83 15.44 -7.26
CA PHE A 258 42.16 16.80 -7.63
C PHE A 258 43.62 17.07 -7.38
N ASP A 259 44.31 17.61 -8.37
CA ASP A 259 45.68 18.09 -8.25
C ASP A 259 45.65 19.60 -8.02
N ILE A 260 46.12 20.04 -6.84
CA ILE A 260 46.33 21.44 -6.52
C ILE A 260 47.75 21.82 -6.92
N LYS A 261 47.86 22.62 -7.97
CA LYS A 261 49.12 23.24 -8.43
C LYS A 261 49.25 24.62 -7.84
N THR A 262 50.44 24.98 -7.39
CA THR A 262 50.74 26.32 -6.84
C THR A 262 51.97 26.89 -7.52
N SER A 263 51.97 28.19 -7.77
CA SER A 263 53.05 28.87 -8.51
C SER A 263 54.37 28.96 -7.72
N GLU A 264 54.27 29.03 -6.39
CA GLU A 264 55.39 29.32 -5.48
C GLU A 264 55.24 28.54 -4.16
N LYS A 265 56.37 28.28 -3.48
CA LYS A 265 56.40 27.52 -2.22
C LYS A 265 55.57 28.16 -1.11
N ASP A 266 55.50 29.49 -1.06
CA ASP A 266 54.72 30.22 -0.06
C ASP A 266 53.21 30.02 -0.25
N ASN A 267 52.76 29.89 -1.50
CA ASN A 267 51.37 29.54 -1.82
C ASN A 267 51.06 28.09 -1.44
N THR A 268 52.00 27.16 -1.65
CA THR A 268 51.86 25.78 -1.15
C THR A 268 51.68 25.77 0.37
N ALA A 269 52.46 26.58 1.10
CA ALA A 269 52.37 26.65 2.56
C ALA A 269 51.02 27.19 3.01
N LYS A 270 50.47 28.21 2.34
CA LYS A 270 49.12 28.73 2.59
C LYS A 270 48.05 27.67 2.36
N VAL A 271 48.06 26.98 1.20
CA VAL A 271 47.10 25.91 0.89
C VAL A 271 47.20 24.78 1.93
N ARG A 272 48.40 24.33 2.29
CA ARG A 272 48.58 23.24 3.26
C ARG A 272 48.16 23.60 4.67
N ASN A 273 48.62 24.74 5.16
CA ASN A 273 48.44 25.09 6.56
C ASN A 273 47.05 25.70 6.80
N LYS A 274 46.57 26.57 5.91
CA LYS A 274 45.31 27.28 6.11
C LYS A 274 44.10 26.57 5.52
N PHE A 275 44.23 25.95 4.35
CA PHE A 275 43.10 25.24 3.74
C PHE A 275 43.03 23.79 4.21
N LEU A 276 44.01 22.97 3.83
CA LEU A 276 43.98 21.53 4.08
C LEU A 276 43.95 21.24 5.59
N LYS A 277 44.87 21.84 6.38
CA LYS A 277 44.92 21.61 7.84
C LYS A 277 43.78 22.30 8.60
N PHE A 278 43.56 23.60 8.46
CA PHE A 278 42.55 24.30 9.28
C PHE A 278 41.10 24.18 8.75
N SER A 279 40.89 24.21 7.43
CA SER A 279 39.52 24.20 6.87
C SER A 279 39.00 22.77 6.65
N LEU A 280 39.89 21.84 6.30
CA LEU A 280 39.54 20.44 6.06
C LEU A 280 40.02 19.49 7.17
N GLY A 281 40.87 19.91 8.10
CA GLY A 281 41.31 19.07 9.21
C GLY A 281 42.36 18.01 8.80
N CYS A 282 43.09 18.23 7.71
CA CYS A 282 44.01 17.24 7.14
C CYS A 282 45.31 17.91 6.63
N HIS A 283 46.45 17.67 7.28
CA HIS A 283 47.74 18.26 6.84
C HIS A 283 48.50 17.35 5.86
N SER A 284 48.38 16.04 6.05
CA SER A 284 48.89 14.95 5.21
C SER A 284 48.23 13.64 5.67
N GLY A 285 47.93 12.71 4.75
CA GLY A 285 47.24 11.47 5.09
C GLY A 285 45.73 11.56 4.92
N ARG A 286 45.00 10.60 5.51
CA ARG A 286 43.55 10.42 5.32
C ARG A 286 42.76 10.96 6.52
N ASN A 287 41.70 11.71 6.25
CA ASN A 287 40.66 12.06 7.21
C ASN A 287 39.43 11.21 6.89
N GLU A 288 39.19 10.16 7.68
CA GLU A 288 38.11 9.20 7.45
C GLU A 288 36.72 9.84 7.67
N GLU A 289 36.58 10.73 8.65
CA GLU A 289 35.31 11.41 8.94
C GLU A 289 34.83 12.30 7.78
N LYS A 290 35.76 12.87 7.01
CA LYS A 290 35.44 13.75 5.87
C LYS A 290 35.61 13.09 4.51
N GLY A 291 36.06 11.83 4.46
CA GLY A 291 36.29 11.10 3.23
C GLY A 291 37.32 11.77 2.31
N ILE A 292 38.37 12.40 2.87
CA ILE A 292 39.40 13.11 2.09
C ILE A 292 40.80 12.57 2.43
N GLU A 293 41.59 12.25 1.40
CA GLU A 293 42.99 11.87 1.52
C GLU A 293 43.88 12.89 0.80
N VAL A 294 44.95 13.34 1.46
CA VAL A 294 45.89 14.33 0.91
C VAL A 294 47.26 13.70 0.71
N ARG A 295 47.74 13.66 -0.53
CA ARG A 295 49.05 13.16 -0.93
C ARG A 295 49.95 14.28 -1.44
N LYS A 296 51.16 14.37 -0.89
CA LYS A 296 52.19 15.27 -1.42
C LYS A 296 52.88 14.60 -2.60
N LYS A 297 52.77 15.17 -3.80
CA LYS A 297 53.58 14.73 -4.95
C LYS A 297 54.90 15.49 -5.01
N THR A 298 54.88 16.83 -4.97
CA THR A 298 56.09 17.66 -5.00
C THR A 298 56.01 18.86 -4.03
N SER A 299 56.96 19.79 -4.12
CA SER A 299 56.94 21.03 -3.32
C SER A 299 55.86 22.04 -3.75
N THR A 300 55.28 21.88 -4.94
CA THR A 300 54.26 22.76 -5.52
C THR A 300 53.00 22.04 -5.98
N LEU A 301 52.98 20.70 -5.90
CA LEU A 301 51.86 19.85 -6.29
C LEU A 301 51.36 18.99 -5.12
N THR A 302 50.06 19.11 -4.82
CA THR A 302 49.37 18.30 -3.80
C THR A 302 48.12 17.67 -4.40
N THR A 303 47.99 16.35 -4.28
CA THR A 303 46.80 15.61 -4.73
C THR A 303 45.84 15.43 -3.57
N VAL A 304 44.56 15.66 -3.82
CA VAL A 304 43.46 15.43 -2.89
C VAL A 304 42.52 14.39 -3.49
N ILE A 305 42.26 13.31 -2.77
CA ILE A 305 41.35 12.24 -3.18
C ILE A 305 40.12 12.33 -2.27
N CYS A 306 38.95 12.49 -2.87
CA CYS A 306 37.65 12.51 -2.21
C CYS A 306 37.00 11.14 -2.39
N ASP A 307 36.40 10.56 -1.35
CA ASP A 307 35.84 9.21 -1.37
C ASP A 307 34.47 9.11 -2.08
N SER A 308 33.81 10.24 -2.36
CA SER A 308 32.57 10.32 -3.14
C SER A 308 32.47 11.61 -3.96
N ARG A 309 31.52 11.66 -4.90
CA ARG A 309 31.22 12.84 -5.72
C ARG A 309 30.65 14.00 -4.90
N ASP A 310 29.85 13.71 -3.88
CA ASP A 310 29.30 14.76 -2.99
C ASP A 310 30.42 15.42 -2.18
N VAL A 311 31.36 14.61 -1.66
CA VAL A 311 32.55 15.12 -0.96
C VAL A 311 33.41 15.96 -1.92
N ALA A 312 33.51 15.55 -3.19
CA ALA A 312 34.24 16.25 -4.23
C ALA A 312 33.65 17.64 -4.53
N GLU A 313 32.32 17.77 -4.62
CA GLU A 313 31.65 19.06 -4.85
C GLU A 313 31.74 19.99 -3.64
N VAL A 314 31.61 19.44 -2.42
CA VAL A 314 31.85 20.20 -1.18
C VAL A 314 33.29 20.68 -1.13
N PHE A 315 34.25 19.84 -1.51
CA PHE A 315 35.66 20.19 -1.57
C PHE A 315 35.94 21.31 -2.59
N LYS A 316 35.43 21.21 -3.83
CA LYS A 316 35.57 22.25 -4.86
C LYS A 316 35.03 23.59 -4.38
N THR A 317 33.85 23.58 -3.78
CA THR A 317 33.19 24.79 -3.26
C THR A 317 34.06 25.45 -2.19
N LYS A 318 34.50 24.69 -1.18
CA LYS A 318 35.37 25.20 -0.12
C LYS A 318 36.72 25.68 -0.62
N PHE A 319 37.27 25.04 -1.65
CA PHE A 319 38.54 25.48 -2.24
C PHE A 319 38.39 26.84 -2.95
N ARG A 320 37.29 27.05 -3.70
CA ARG A 320 37.00 28.35 -4.32
C ARG A 320 36.84 29.46 -3.29
N GLU A 321 36.09 29.19 -2.21
CA GLU A 321 35.93 30.13 -1.10
C GLU A 321 37.27 30.50 -0.45
N PHE A 322 38.16 29.50 -0.29
CA PHE A 322 39.51 29.72 0.23
C PHE A 322 40.36 30.62 -0.67
N LEU A 323 40.31 30.43 -1.99
CA LEU A 323 41.06 31.27 -2.94
C LEU A 323 40.64 32.74 -2.83
N VAL A 324 39.32 33.00 -2.71
CA VAL A 324 38.77 34.34 -2.52
C VAL A 324 39.23 34.93 -1.18
N ARG A 325 39.10 34.18 -0.09
CA ARG A 325 39.45 34.64 1.27
C ARG A 325 40.92 35.03 1.41
N GLU A 326 41.83 34.26 0.81
CA GLU A 326 43.27 34.52 0.88
C GLU A 326 43.77 35.46 -0.23
N SER A 327 42.86 36.03 -1.04
CA SER A 327 43.19 36.93 -2.15
C SER A 327 44.21 36.33 -3.14
N LEU A 328 44.11 35.03 -3.39
CA LEU A 328 44.96 34.33 -4.37
C LEU A 328 44.42 34.56 -5.78
N ARG A 329 45.24 35.13 -6.66
CA ARG A 329 44.89 35.38 -8.07
C ARG A 329 44.84 34.07 -8.86
N PRO A 330 44.07 34.00 -9.96
CA PRO A 330 44.18 32.92 -10.94
C PRO A 330 45.64 32.71 -11.36
N GLY A 331 46.09 31.45 -11.43
CA GLY A 331 47.49 31.08 -11.67
C GLY A 331 48.38 30.93 -10.43
N GLN A 332 47.98 31.43 -9.25
CA GLN A 332 48.76 31.27 -8.01
C GLN A 332 48.47 29.95 -7.28
N ALA A 333 47.24 29.46 -7.41
CA ALA A 333 46.81 28.13 -6.99
C ALA A 333 45.66 27.67 -7.92
N GLU A 334 45.84 26.53 -8.57
CA GLU A 334 44.89 25.99 -9.54
C GLU A 334 44.48 24.58 -9.15
N LEU A 335 43.19 24.31 -9.35
CA LEU A 335 42.62 22.99 -9.16
C LEU A 335 42.45 22.34 -10.52
N GLU A 336 43.21 21.29 -10.78
CA GLU A 336 43.00 20.43 -11.93
C GLU A 336 42.33 19.14 -11.48
N GLU A 337 41.33 18.67 -12.23
CA GLU A 337 40.82 17.32 -12.03
C GLU A 337 41.91 16.33 -12.42
N GLY A 338 42.39 15.57 -11.44
CA GLY A 338 43.36 14.52 -11.67
C GLY A 338 42.66 13.33 -12.31
N SER A 339 43.27 12.73 -13.33
CA SER A 339 42.85 11.42 -13.82
C SER A 339 43.08 10.40 -12.71
N VAL A 340 42.00 9.94 -12.07
CA VAL A 340 42.05 8.67 -11.36
C VAL A 340 42.27 7.62 -12.45
N GLU A 341 43.31 6.81 -12.32
CA GLU A 341 43.49 5.59 -13.11
C GLU A 341 42.26 4.70 -12.87
N ASP A 342 41.19 4.88 -13.64
CA ASP A 342 39.96 4.09 -13.53
C ASP A 342 39.47 3.59 -14.91
N LEU A 343 40.29 3.70 -15.97
CA LEU A 343 40.00 3.06 -17.27
C LEU A 343 39.77 1.54 -17.09
N SER A 344 40.57 0.88 -16.24
CA SER A 344 40.39 -0.54 -15.90
C SER A 344 39.12 -0.83 -15.11
N ARG A 345 38.52 0.18 -14.45
CA ARG A 345 37.30 0.04 -13.66
C ARG A 345 36.07 0.29 -14.51
N ASP A 346 36.11 1.30 -15.38
CA ASP A 346 35.04 1.55 -16.33
C ASP A 346 34.92 0.39 -17.32
N GLU A 347 36.05 -0.16 -17.78
CA GLU A 347 36.09 -1.41 -18.56
C GLU A 347 35.52 -2.59 -17.77
N ARG A 348 35.77 -2.67 -16.45
CA ARG A 348 35.23 -3.74 -15.60
C ARG A 348 33.74 -3.56 -15.29
N ILE A 349 33.28 -2.33 -15.09
CA ILE A 349 31.85 -2.00 -14.94
C ILE A 349 31.12 -2.31 -16.24
N LEU A 350 31.70 -1.94 -17.39
CA LEU A 350 31.16 -2.25 -18.71
C LEU A 350 31.11 -3.76 -18.93
N ALA A 351 32.20 -4.49 -18.66
CA ALA A 351 32.24 -5.94 -18.78
C ALA A 351 31.27 -6.65 -17.82
N ILE A 352 31.10 -6.16 -16.60
CA ILE A 352 30.09 -6.70 -15.66
C ILE A 352 28.68 -6.42 -16.17
N ARG A 353 28.42 -5.23 -16.72
CA ARG A 353 27.12 -4.87 -17.31
C ARG A 353 26.83 -5.71 -18.55
N GLU A 354 27.77 -5.82 -19.47
CA GLU A 354 27.67 -6.69 -20.65
C GLU A 354 27.44 -8.14 -20.25
N ARG A 355 28.15 -8.64 -19.22
CA ARG A 355 27.93 -10.00 -18.71
C ARG A 355 26.57 -10.16 -18.02
N LEU A 356 26.09 -9.16 -17.29
CA LEU A 356 24.75 -9.15 -16.72
C LEU A 356 23.67 -9.08 -17.81
N ASP A 357 23.92 -8.39 -18.91
CA ASP A 357 23.04 -8.32 -20.07
C ASP A 357 23.06 -9.63 -20.87
N GLU A 358 24.22 -10.27 -21.02
CA GLU A 358 24.34 -11.65 -21.53
C GLU A 358 23.56 -12.64 -20.67
N ILE A 359 23.72 -12.60 -19.34
CA ILE A 359 22.94 -13.42 -18.42
C ILE A 359 21.44 -13.11 -18.59
N SER A 360 21.06 -11.83 -18.66
CA SER A 360 19.67 -11.42 -18.80
C SER A 360 19.05 -11.81 -20.14
N SER A 361 19.85 -11.83 -21.22
CA SER A 361 19.44 -12.26 -22.56
C SER A 361 19.39 -13.78 -22.71
N LEU A 362 20.28 -14.52 -22.03
CA LEU A 362 20.20 -15.98 -21.86
C LEU A 362 18.91 -16.37 -21.12
N PHE A 363 18.44 -15.54 -20.20
CA PHE A 363 17.16 -15.65 -19.52
C PHE A 363 15.99 -14.96 -20.24
N GLY A 364 16.01 -14.83 -21.59
CA GLY A 364 14.97 -14.16 -22.38
C GLY A 364 13.56 -14.32 -21.78
N ARG A 365 13.06 -13.22 -21.18
CA ARG A 365 11.96 -13.19 -20.17
C ARG A 365 12.07 -14.32 -19.13
N ARG A 366 12.55 -13.98 -17.93
CA ARG A 366 12.46 -14.86 -16.77
C ARG A 366 11.09 -15.53 -16.74
N PRO A 367 11.02 -16.87 -16.58
CA PRO A 367 9.76 -17.56 -16.52
C PRO A 367 8.95 -16.99 -15.36
N SER A 368 7.70 -16.65 -15.62
CA SER A 368 6.80 -16.09 -14.61
C SER A 368 5.73 -17.10 -14.25
N ILE A 369 5.40 -17.19 -12.96
CA ILE A 369 4.18 -17.84 -12.49
C ILE A 369 3.07 -16.79 -12.46
N ASN A 370 1.94 -17.09 -13.06
CA ASN A 370 0.75 -16.25 -12.98
C ASN A 370 -0.17 -16.76 -11.85
N TYR A 371 -0.41 -15.89 -10.88
CA TYR A 371 -1.15 -16.13 -9.65
C TYR A 371 -2.48 -15.39 -9.67
N LEU A 372 -3.57 -16.08 -9.31
CA LEU A 372 -4.86 -15.49 -8.97
C LEU A 372 -5.14 -15.80 -7.51
N GLY A 373 -5.34 -14.77 -6.68
CA GLY A 373 -5.54 -14.94 -5.24
C GLY A 373 -6.62 -14.05 -4.67
N LEU A 374 -7.54 -14.63 -3.88
CA LEU A 374 -8.33 -13.86 -2.92
C LEU A 374 -7.46 -13.66 -1.67
N GLU A 375 -7.02 -12.42 -1.47
CA GLU A 375 -6.08 -12.03 -0.44
C GLU A 375 -6.65 -10.88 0.40
N GLY A 376 -6.16 -10.74 1.62
CA GLY A 376 -6.35 -9.52 2.41
C GLY A 376 -5.20 -8.51 2.20
N PRO A 377 -5.22 -7.37 2.91
CA PRO A 377 -4.18 -6.34 2.82
C PRO A 377 -2.78 -6.81 3.27
N THR A 378 -2.68 -8.02 3.83
CA THR A 378 -1.41 -8.65 4.21
C THR A 378 -0.78 -9.49 3.09
N PHE A 379 -1.48 -9.75 1.96
CA PHE A 379 -0.96 -10.51 0.81
C PHE A 379 -0.33 -11.86 1.20
N GLY A 380 -0.99 -12.60 2.10
CA GLY A 380 -0.37 -13.68 2.85
C GLY A 380 0.15 -14.81 1.95
N SER A 381 -0.69 -15.32 1.05
CA SER A 381 -0.28 -16.45 0.19
C SER A 381 0.67 -16.00 -0.91
N TYR A 382 0.41 -14.84 -1.52
CA TYR A 382 1.29 -14.20 -2.49
C TYR A 382 2.73 -14.02 -1.97
N LEU A 383 2.90 -13.49 -0.75
CA LEU A 383 4.22 -13.25 -0.18
C LEU A 383 4.96 -14.56 0.15
N GLN A 384 4.25 -15.62 0.54
CA GLN A 384 4.86 -16.94 0.70
C GLN A 384 5.32 -17.53 -0.64
N LEU A 385 4.58 -17.31 -1.72
CA LEU A 385 5.04 -17.67 -3.06
C LEU A 385 6.24 -16.82 -3.50
N CYS A 386 6.26 -15.51 -3.24
CA CYS A 386 7.43 -14.67 -3.48
C CYS A 386 8.67 -15.20 -2.75
N ARG A 387 8.51 -15.62 -1.48
CA ARG A 387 9.57 -16.24 -0.70
C ARG A 387 10.06 -17.53 -1.32
N LEU A 388 9.15 -18.38 -1.80
CA LEU A 388 9.50 -19.62 -2.50
C LEU A 388 10.39 -19.33 -3.71
N LEU A 389 10.00 -18.34 -4.53
CA LEU A 389 10.66 -18.02 -5.79
C LEU A 389 11.92 -17.16 -5.65
N GLN A 390 12.15 -16.58 -4.46
CA GLN A 390 13.29 -15.72 -4.20
C GLN A 390 14.61 -16.42 -4.54
N GLY A 391 15.32 -15.88 -5.54
CA GLY A 391 16.60 -16.44 -5.96
C GLY A 391 16.51 -17.71 -6.79
N ARG A 392 15.35 -18.04 -7.36
CA ARG A 392 15.17 -19.17 -8.28
C ARG A 392 15.07 -18.78 -9.75
N GLY A 393 15.18 -17.48 -10.04
CA GLY A 393 15.08 -16.96 -11.41
C GLY A 393 13.68 -17.08 -12.02
N VAL A 394 12.66 -17.28 -11.17
CA VAL A 394 11.25 -17.33 -11.55
C VAL A 394 10.57 -16.10 -10.97
N ASP A 395 9.89 -15.34 -11.82
CA ASP A 395 9.12 -14.17 -11.40
C ASP A 395 7.66 -14.56 -11.09
N ILE A 396 6.89 -13.67 -10.46
CA ILE A 396 5.47 -13.90 -10.16
C ILE A 396 4.65 -12.68 -10.53
N ARG A 397 3.60 -12.94 -11.32
CA ARG A 397 2.55 -11.99 -11.69
C ARG A 397 1.31 -12.33 -10.93
N ALA A 398 0.67 -11.35 -10.30
CA ALA A 398 -0.51 -11.61 -9.50
C ALA A 398 -1.70 -10.75 -9.95
N VAL A 399 -2.86 -11.36 -10.04
CA VAL A 399 -4.16 -10.69 -10.07
C VAL A 399 -4.85 -10.97 -8.75
N ILE A 400 -5.15 -9.91 -8.00
CA ILE A 400 -5.70 -9.99 -6.65
C ILE A 400 -7.02 -9.22 -6.58
N PRO A 401 -8.16 -9.93 -6.72
CA PRO A 401 -9.47 -9.36 -6.54
C PRO A 401 -9.77 -9.02 -5.08
N GLU A 402 -10.38 -7.85 -4.86
CA GLU A 402 -10.91 -7.44 -3.56
C GLU A 402 -12.26 -6.75 -3.76
N TYR A 403 -13.31 -7.26 -3.12
CA TYR A 403 -14.67 -6.76 -3.30
C TYR A 403 -14.92 -5.47 -2.51
N ASP A 404 -14.35 -5.35 -1.31
CA ASP A 404 -14.47 -4.15 -0.50
C ASP A 404 -13.64 -3.00 -1.08
N TYR A 405 -14.29 -1.87 -1.32
CA TYR A 405 -13.67 -0.73 -1.97
C TYR A 405 -12.52 -0.12 -1.16
N ARG A 406 -12.68 0.01 0.15
CA ARG A 406 -11.65 0.58 1.03
C ARG A 406 -10.45 -0.36 1.10
N LEU A 407 -10.69 -1.66 1.31
CA LEU A 407 -9.62 -2.67 1.34
C LEU A 407 -8.87 -2.73 0.01
N SER A 408 -9.58 -2.63 -1.12
CA SER A 408 -8.95 -2.59 -2.44
C SER A 408 -8.03 -1.37 -2.60
N ASN A 409 -8.47 -0.18 -2.14
CA ASN A 409 -7.62 1.02 -2.14
C ASN A 409 -6.39 0.87 -1.23
N LEU A 410 -6.55 0.24 -0.05
CA LEU A 410 -5.43 -0.03 0.85
C LEU A 410 -4.40 -0.97 0.21
N MET A 411 -4.87 -2.05 -0.40
CA MET A 411 -4.04 -3.01 -1.12
C MET A 411 -3.30 -2.34 -2.29
N ARG A 412 -3.98 -1.50 -3.08
CA ARG A 412 -3.36 -0.71 -4.14
C ARG A 412 -2.30 0.25 -3.61
N SER A 413 -2.53 0.87 -2.47
CA SER A 413 -1.58 1.76 -1.81
C SER A 413 -0.30 1.01 -1.39
N ILE A 414 -0.45 -0.21 -0.84
CA ILE A 414 0.66 -1.10 -0.50
C ILE A 414 1.46 -1.53 -1.74
N VAL A 415 0.76 -1.98 -2.79
CA VAL A 415 1.38 -2.36 -4.06
C VAL A 415 2.13 -1.19 -4.68
N SER A 416 1.53 0.00 -4.70
CA SER A 416 2.13 1.21 -5.28
C SER A 416 3.35 1.70 -4.51
N ALA A 417 3.36 1.54 -3.18
CA ALA A 417 4.55 1.81 -2.37
C ALA A 417 5.70 0.83 -2.66
N ASN A 418 5.37 -0.35 -3.22
CA ASN A 418 6.30 -1.38 -3.67
C ASN A 418 7.36 -1.75 -2.62
N ILE A 419 6.89 -1.96 -1.38
CA ILE A 419 7.72 -2.23 -0.23
C ILE A 419 8.59 -3.46 -0.50
N GLY A 420 9.90 -3.32 -0.36
CA GLY A 420 10.83 -4.42 -0.60
C GLY A 420 10.95 -4.87 -2.07
N ARG A 421 10.38 -4.13 -3.03
CA ARG A 421 10.35 -4.46 -4.47
C ARG A 421 9.68 -5.79 -4.79
N VAL A 422 8.75 -6.24 -3.95
CA VAL A 422 8.07 -7.53 -4.14
C VAL A 422 6.77 -7.40 -4.93
N PHE A 423 6.22 -6.20 -5.15
CA PHE A 423 4.90 -5.99 -5.73
C PHE A 423 4.92 -5.46 -7.19
N ASN A 424 6.03 -5.63 -7.92
CA ASN A 424 6.20 -5.01 -9.25
C ASN A 424 5.17 -5.44 -10.30
N GLU A 425 4.67 -6.67 -10.23
CA GLU A 425 3.74 -7.25 -11.21
C GLU A 425 2.45 -7.72 -10.51
N VAL A 426 1.85 -6.84 -9.68
CA VAL A 426 0.62 -7.14 -8.94
C VAL A 426 -0.50 -6.18 -9.35
N ASP A 427 -1.60 -6.73 -9.87
CA ASP A 427 -2.82 -6.01 -10.19
C ASP A 427 -3.89 -6.27 -9.12
N VAL A 428 -4.27 -5.22 -8.39
CA VAL A 428 -5.39 -5.28 -7.44
C VAL A 428 -6.67 -4.77 -8.08
N LEU A 429 -7.65 -5.65 -8.24
CA LEU A 429 -8.89 -5.37 -8.94
C LEU A 429 -10.06 -5.25 -7.95
N ASN A 430 -10.79 -4.14 -8.01
CA ASN A 430 -11.97 -3.98 -7.17
C ASN A 430 -13.20 -4.60 -7.85
N GLY A 431 -13.84 -5.57 -7.19
CA GLY A 431 -15.08 -6.17 -7.68
C GLY A 431 -15.34 -7.57 -7.15
N ASP A 432 -16.58 -8.04 -7.29
CA ASP A 432 -16.93 -9.43 -6.99
C ASP A 432 -16.15 -10.38 -7.90
N ILE A 433 -15.56 -11.43 -7.33
CA ILE A 433 -14.74 -12.38 -8.08
C ILE A 433 -15.51 -13.04 -9.22
N ASN A 434 -16.81 -13.31 -9.07
CA ASN A 434 -17.59 -13.92 -10.14
C ASN A 434 -17.77 -12.93 -11.29
N ASP A 435 -18.03 -11.65 -11.00
CA ASP A 435 -18.09 -10.61 -12.04
C ASP A 435 -16.76 -10.39 -12.73
N LEU A 436 -15.66 -10.36 -11.97
CA LEU A 436 -14.32 -10.22 -12.54
C LEU A 436 -13.98 -11.42 -13.42
N LEU A 437 -14.30 -12.65 -13.03
CA LEU A 437 -14.14 -13.83 -13.88
C LEU A 437 -14.98 -13.72 -15.16
N LEU A 438 -16.27 -13.38 -15.04
CA LEU A 438 -17.20 -13.25 -16.18
C LEU A 438 -16.82 -12.13 -17.16
N THR A 439 -16.21 -11.06 -16.65
CA THR A 439 -15.68 -9.95 -17.46
C THR A 439 -14.27 -10.21 -17.99
N ASP A 440 -13.64 -11.31 -17.59
CA ASP A 440 -12.24 -11.66 -17.92
C ASP A 440 -11.20 -10.71 -17.29
N PHE A 441 -11.47 -10.24 -16.07
CA PHE A 441 -10.66 -9.33 -15.26
C PHE A 441 -10.47 -7.94 -15.89
N VAL A 442 -11.54 -7.39 -16.45
CA VAL A 442 -11.57 -6.01 -16.92
C VAL A 442 -11.56 -5.06 -15.72
N GLN A 443 -10.66 -4.07 -15.75
CA GLN A 443 -10.51 -3.11 -14.65
C GLN A 443 -11.55 -1.99 -14.66
N ASP A 444 -12.25 -1.79 -15.78
CA ASP A 444 -13.22 -0.71 -15.95
C ASP A 444 -14.52 -1.03 -15.19
N SER A 445 -14.83 -0.21 -14.18
CA SER A 445 -16.03 -0.36 -13.36
C SER A 445 -17.33 -0.17 -14.14
N ASN A 446 -17.32 0.44 -15.33
CA ASN A 446 -18.54 0.63 -16.12
C ASN A 446 -18.97 -0.65 -16.85
N LEU A 447 -18.09 -1.65 -16.97
CA LEU A 447 -18.46 -2.95 -17.51
C LEU A 447 -19.16 -3.77 -16.42
N ARG A 448 -20.45 -4.07 -16.63
CA ARG A 448 -21.32 -4.73 -15.65
C ARG A 448 -21.86 -6.05 -16.18
N VAL A 449 -22.11 -6.97 -15.26
CA VAL A 449 -22.79 -8.24 -15.54
C VAL A 449 -24.23 -8.14 -15.02
N SER A 450 -25.20 -8.53 -15.84
CA SER A 450 -26.61 -8.63 -15.42
C SER A 450 -27.27 -9.87 -16.02
N ARG A 451 -28.34 -10.32 -15.40
CA ARG A 451 -29.21 -11.35 -15.98
C ARG A 451 -30.19 -10.67 -16.94
N SER A 452 -30.42 -11.23 -18.12
CA SER A 452 -31.48 -10.74 -19.00
C SER A 452 -32.83 -10.93 -18.32
N ASN A 453 -33.60 -9.84 -18.19
CA ASN A 453 -34.93 -9.88 -17.58
C ASN A 453 -35.89 -10.65 -18.49
N GLY A 454 -36.23 -11.87 -18.10
CA GLY A 454 -37.51 -12.49 -18.37
C GLY A 454 -38.10 -12.90 -17.03
N GLU A 455 -39.42 -12.82 -16.85
CA GLU A 455 -40.15 -13.06 -15.58
C GLU A 455 -39.94 -14.46 -14.95
N ASN A 456 -39.13 -15.32 -15.57
CA ASN A 456 -38.67 -16.58 -15.02
C ASN A 456 -37.19 -16.49 -14.62
N LYS A 457 -36.84 -17.05 -13.47
CA LYS A 457 -35.47 -17.13 -12.88
C LYS A 457 -34.46 -17.95 -13.74
N SER A 458 -34.60 -17.97 -15.05
CA SER A 458 -33.84 -18.75 -16.04
C SER A 458 -33.16 -17.89 -17.12
N GLY A 459 -33.10 -16.56 -16.97
CA GLY A 459 -32.44 -15.68 -17.95
C GLY A 459 -30.93 -15.95 -18.10
N GLU A 460 -30.39 -15.68 -19.28
CA GLU A 460 -28.96 -15.80 -19.59
C GLU A 460 -28.15 -14.63 -18.99
N TRP A 461 -26.90 -14.87 -18.58
CA TRP A 461 -25.99 -13.82 -18.14
C TRP A 461 -25.51 -12.99 -19.34
N THR A 462 -25.55 -11.66 -19.16
CA THR A 462 -25.18 -10.69 -20.20
C THR A 462 -24.24 -9.63 -19.63
N LEU A 463 -23.35 -9.12 -20.48
CA LEU A 463 -22.49 -7.98 -20.18
C LEU A 463 -23.02 -6.73 -20.86
N PHE A 464 -22.87 -5.60 -20.19
CA PHE A 464 -23.20 -4.29 -20.73
C PHE A 464 -22.26 -3.22 -20.18
N TYR A 465 -22.10 -2.13 -20.92
CA TYR A 465 -21.29 -0.99 -20.50
C TYR A 465 -22.23 0.16 -20.10
N GLU A 466 -22.12 0.60 -18.85
CA GLU A 466 -22.90 1.68 -18.30
C GLU A 466 -22.23 3.02 -18.64
N SER A 467 -22.72 3.68 -19.70
CA SER A 467 -22.25 5.00 -20.09
C SER A 467 -23.33 6.05 -19.83
N GLY A 468 -22.92 7.29 -19.52
CA GLY A 468 -23.84 8.43 -19.42
C GLY A 468 -24.59 8.76 -20.73
N ARG A 469 -24.22 8.12 -21.85
CA ARG A 469 -24.89 8.22 -23.16
C ARG A 469 -25.90 7.09 -23.41
N GLY A 470 -26.15 6.25 -22.41
CA GLY A 470 -26.97 5.04 -22.48
C GLY A 470 -26.13 3.76 -22.41
N SER A 471 -26.79 2.62 -22.20
CA SER A 471 -26.14 1.31 -22.35
C SER A 471 -26.26 0.85 -23.80
N GLY A 472 -25.14 0.56 -24.47
CA GLY A 472 -25.16 -0.13 -25.76
C GLY A 472 -25.87 -1.50 -25.68
N ARG A 473 -25.90 -2.24 -26.78
CA ARG A 473 -26.46 -3.60 -26.79
C ARG A 473 -25.78 -4.46 -25.72
N LYS A 474 -26.57 -5.19 -24.94
CA LYS A 474 -26.06 -6.21 -24.02
C LYS A 474 -25.57 -7.42 -24.82
N LEU A 475 -24.38 -7.92 -24.50
CA LEU A 475 -23.83 -9.13 -25.11
C LEU A 475 -24.06 -10.32 -24.18
N THR A 476 -24.47 -11.46 -24.72
CA THR A 476 -24.46 -12.71 -23.94
C THR A 476 -23.02 -13.13 -23.61
N LEU A 477 -22.82 -14.02 -22.63
CA LEU A 477 -21.48 -14.55 -22.33
C LEU A 477 -20.81 -15.17 -23.57
N ARG A 478 -21.58 -15.84 -24.42
CA ARG A 478 -21.08 -16.47 -25.66
C ARG A 478 -20.68 -15.43 -26.73
N GLU A 479 -21.47 -14.38 -26.87
CA GLU A 479 -21.13 -13.26 -27.76
C GLU A 479 -19.88 -12.54 -27.26
N TYR A 480 -19.77 -12.33 -25.95
CA TYR A 480 -18.60 -11.72 -25.33
C TYR A 480 -17.34 -12.59 -25.48
N ASP A 481 -17.44 -13.91 -25.33
CA ASP A 481 -16.34 -14.84 -25.62
C ASP A 481 -15.84 -14.73 -27.07
N SER A 482 -16.78 -14.53 -28.01
CA SER A 482 -16.45 -14.34 -29.42
C SER A 482 -15.76 -12.98 -29.64
N LEU A 483 -16.24 -11.91 -28.99
CA LEU A 483 -15.59 -10.61 -29.02
C LEU A 483 -14.16 -10.69 -28.51
N LEU A 484 -13.94 -11.35 -27.36
CA LEU A 484 -12.59 -11.50 -26.82
C LEU A 484 -11.67 -12.30 -27.74
N ALA A 485 -12.17 -13.36 -28.38
CA ALA A 485 -11.39 -14.12 -29.35
C ALA A 485 -10.98 -13.27 -30.57
N ASP A 486 -11.86 -12.37 -31.02
CA ASP A 486 -11.53 -11.43 -32.09
C ASP A 486 -10.53 -10.37 -31.64
N ILE A 487 -10.64 -9.84 -30.41
CA ILE A 487 -9.64 -8.95 -29.79
C ILE A 487 -8.27 -9.66 -29.77
N ASP A 488 -8.24 -10.91 -29.29
CA ASP A 488 -7.02 -11.72 -29.19
C ASP A 488 -6.37 -11.99 -30.55
N SER A 489 -7.19 -12.05 -31.60
CA SER A 489 -6.69 -12.24 -32.97
C SER A 489 -6.00 -11.01 -33.55
N SER A 490 -6.16 -9.83 -32.94
CA SER A 490 -5.67 -8.54 -33.44
C SER A 490 -6.06 -8.22 -34.89
N ARG A 491 -7.14 -8.85 -35.41
CA ARG A 491 -7.58 -8.72 -36.82
C ARG A 491 -8.46 -7.50 -37.07
N PHE A 492 -9.08 -6.97 -36.02
CA PHE A 492 -10.06 -5.89 -36.10
C PHE A 492 -9.67 -4.80 -35.12
N ASP A 493 -9.89 -3.54 -35.51
CA ASP A 493 -9.76 -2.43 -34.58
C ASP A 493 -11.02 -2.31 -33.68
N THR A 494 -10.95 -1.41 -32.70
CA THR A 494 -12.02 -1.18 -31.73
C THR A 494 -13.35 -0.78 -32.39
N GLN A 495 -13.29 -0.02 -33.48
CA GLN A 495 -14.48 0.51 -34.15
C GLN A 495 -15.16 -0.56 -35.00
N ASP A 496 -14.39 -1.40 -35.69
CA ASP A 496 -14.89 -2.54 -36.44
C ASP A 496 -15.56 -3.57 -35.52
N LEU A 497 -14.95 -3.84 -34.36
CA LEU A 497 -15.54 -4.73 -33.34
C LEU A 497 -16.82 -4.14 -32.75
N SER A 498 -16.84 -2.84 -32.44
CA SER A 498 -18.04 -2.15 -31.96
C SER A 498 -19.19 -2.30 -32.95
N ARG A 499 -18.95 -2.10 -34.25
CA ARG A 499 -19.95 -2.29 -35.32
C ARG A 499 -20.38 -3.76 -35.45
N LYS A 500 -19.42 -4.70 -35.46
CA LYS A 500 -19.68 -6.14 -35.62
C LYS A 500 -20.59 -6.68 -34.51
N TYR A 501 -20.35 -6.26 -33.27
CA TYR A 501 -21.09 -6.74 -32.10
C TYR A 501 -22.26 -5.83 -31.72
N GLY A 502 -22.40 -4.66 -32.35
CA GLY A 502 -23.46 -3.68 -32.07
C GLY A 502 -23.34 -3.05 -30.67
N THR A 503 -22.12 -2.92 -30.15
CA THR A 503 -21.83 -2.37 -28.81
C THR A 503 -21.08 -1.04 -28.90
N LEU A 504 -20.85 -0.36 -27.78
CA LEU A 504 -20.11 0.90 -27.71
C LEU A 504 -18.60 0.68 -27.94
N GLU A 505 -17.90 1.65 -28.54
CA GLU A 505 -16.43 1.57 -28.69
C GLU A 505 -15.75 1.52 -27.31
N GLU A 506 -16.30 2.24 -26.33
CA GLU A 506 -15.85 2.22 -24.94
C GLU A 506 -15.98 0.83 -24.31
N PHE A 507 -17.01 0.06 -24.67
CA PHE A 507 -17.17 -1.34 -24.23
C PHE A 507 -15.99 -2.18 -24.73
N VAL A 508 -15.67 -2.08 -26.03
CA VAL A 508 -14.60 -2.86 -26.64
C VAL A 508 -13.23 -2.44 -26.10
N HIS A 509 -13.02 -1.15 -25.91
CA HIS A 509 -11.80 -0.61 -25.30
C HIS A 509 -11.62 -1.03 -23.84
N ALA A 510 -12.69 -1.10 -23.06
CA ALA A 510 -12.64 -1.65 -21.71
C ALA A 510 -12.26 -3.14 -21.73
N ALA A 511 -12.89 -3.92 -22.62
CA ALA A 511 -12.61 -5.34 -22.79
C ALA A 511 -11.17 -5.64 -23.26
N SER A 512 -10.55 -4.75 -24.04
CA SER A 512 -9.17 -4.91 -24.49
C SER A 512 -8.13 -4.64 -23.39
N LYS A 513 -8.48 -3.87 -22.36
CA LYS A 513 -7.62 -3.53 -21.21
C LYS A 513 -7.67 -4.53 -20.05
N ARG A 514 -8.12 -5.74 -20.32
CA ARG A 514 -8.24 -6.79 -19.31
C ARG A 514 -6.87 -7.35 -18.91
N ALA A 515 -6.77 -7.94 -17.72
CA ALA A 515 -5.55 -8.64 -17.33
C ALA A 515 -5.25 -9.78 -18.33
N GLU A 516 -4.05 -9.81 -18.89
CA GLU A 516 -3.65 -10.83 -19.86
C GLU A 516 -3.07 -12.08 -19.16
N GLY A 517 -3.06 -13.19 -19.88
CA GLY A 517 -2.41 -14.42 -19.43
C GLY A 517 -3.33 -15.38 -18.67
N LYS A 518 -2.84 -16.61 -18.59
CA LYS A 518 -3.48 -17.73 -17.90
C LYS A 518 -2.76 -17.99 -16.58
N PHE A 519 -3.49 -18.45 -15.58
CA PHE A 519 -3.01 -18.69 -14.23
C PHE A 519 -2.44 -20.10 -14.08
N ASP A 520 -1.27 -20.18 -13.45
CA ASP A 520 -0.62 -21.41 -13.00
C ASP A 520 -1.05 -21.78 -11.58
N VAL A 521 -1.40 -20.78 -10.78
CA VAL A 521 -1.81 -20.95 -9.39
C VAL A 521 -3.06 -20.12 -9.15
N VAL A 522 -4.13 -20.77 -8.71
CA VAL A 522 -5.41 -20.13 -8.39
C VAL A 522 -5.78 -20.45 -6.94
N PHE A 523 -5.93 -19.43 -6.11
CA PHE A 523 -6.35 -19.54 -4.72
C PHE A 523 -7.62 -18.70 -4.49
N LEU A 524 -8.75 -19.39 -4.37
CA LEU A 524 -10.06 -18.77 -4.15
C LEU A 524 -10.52 -19.08 -2.73
N ASP A 525 -9.97 -18.33 -1.78
CA ASP A 525 -10.36 -18.39 -0.37
C ASP A 525 -11.69 -17.65 -0.19
N TYR A 526 -12.76 -18.35 0.17
CA TYR A 526 -14.15 -17.84 0.30
C TYR A 526 -14.90 -17.62 -1.01
N LEU A 527 -15.03 -18.66 -1.82
CA LEU A 527 -16.10 -18.67 -2.82
C LEU A 527 -17.45 -18.75 -2.11
N GLY A 528 -18.27 -17.72 -2.27
CA GLY A 528 -19.62 -17.62 -1.68
C GLY A 528 -20.56 -18.77 -2.09
N GLN A 529 -21.85 -18.62 -1.77
CA GLN A 529 -22.86 -19.65 -2.02
C GLN A 529 -22.83 -20.19 -3.46
N ARG A 530 -23.20 -21.46 -3.64
CA ARG A 530 -23.40 -22.01 -4.97
C ARG A 530 -24.52 -21.24 -5.66
N THR A 531 -24.20 -20.67 -6.81
CA THR A 531 -25.14 -19.96 -7.68
C THR A 531 -24.81 -20.27 -9.13
N ASP A 532 -25.80 -20.17 -10.02
CA ASP A 532 -25.57 -20.31 -11.47
C ASP A 532 -24.48 -19.31 -11.96
N LYS A 533 -24.43 -18.09 -11.40
CA LYS A 533 -23.38 -17.11 -11.68
C LYS A 533 -21.99 -17.65 -11.38
N ARG A 534 -21.82 -18.27 -10.21
CA ARG A 534 -20.55 -18.87 -9.77
C ARG A 534 -20.13 -20.02 -10.69
N ASP A 535 -21.07 -20.89 -11.05
CA ASP A 535 -20.77 -22.02 -11.95
C ASP A 535 -20.31 -21.51 -13.33
N GLN A 536 -20.94 -20.46 -13.87
CA GLN A 536 -20.50 -19.81 -15.11
C GLN A 536 -19.13 -19.14 -14.98
N ALA A 537 -18.87 -18.47 -13.85
CA ALA A 537 -17.58 -17.85 -13.56
C ALA A 537 -16.45 -18.89 -13.52
N LEU A 538 -16.66 -20.01 -12.85
CA LEU A 538 -15.71 -21.13 -12.79
C LEU A 538 -15.49 -21.75 -14.17
N ARG A 539 -16.55 -22.02 -14.96
CA ARG A 539 -16.39 -22.51 -16.34
C ARG A 539 -15.51 -21.60 -17.17
N ARG A 540 -15.72 -20.29 -17.05
CA ARG A 540 -14.92 -19.29 -17.78
C ARG A 540 -13.46 -19.26 -17.31
N LEU A 541 -13.22 -19.37 -16.00
CA LEU A 541 -11.87 -19.54 -15.44
C LEU A 541 -11.15 -20.71 -16.11
N PHE A 542 -11.75 -21.91 -16.08
CA PHE A 542 -11.14 -23.11 -16.66
C PHE A 542 -10.94 -22.99 -18.17
N ARG A 543 -11.96 -22.50 -18.90
CA ARG A 543 -11.94 -22.42 -20.35
C ARG A 543 -10.91 -21.43 -20.89
N ARG A 544 -10.84 -20.23 -20.30
CA ARG A 544 -10.05 -19.10 -20.86
C ARG A 544 -8.79 -18.80 -20.07
N ARG A 545 -8.81 -18.99 -18.75
CA ARG A 545 -7.84 -18.37 -17.83
C ARG A 545 -6.99 -19.33 -17.04
N LEU A 546 -7.23 -20.64 -17.10
CA LEU A 546 -6.35 -21.61 -16.46
C LEU A 546 -5.32 -22.16 -17.44
N ASN A 547 -4.06 -22.23 -17.00
CA ASN A 547 -3.01 -22.88 -17.80
C ASN A 547 -3.27 -24.38 -17.92
N ASP A 548 -2.60 -25.00 -18.89
CA ASP A 548 -2.78 -26.42 -19.17
C ASP A 548 -2.31 -27.31 -18.01
N LYS A 549 -1.44 -26.78 -17.15
CA LYS A 549 -1.11 -27.35 -15.85
C LYS A 549 -1.22 -26.27 -14.79
N ALA A 550 -2.02 -26.50 -13.77
CA ALA A 550 -2.20 -25.51 -12.72
C ALA A 550 -2.43 -26.17 -11.35
N VAL A 551 -2.22 -25.37 -10.30
CA VAL A 551 -2.60 -25.68 -8.93
C VAL A 551 -3.82 -24.85 -8.58
N LEU A 552 -4.85 -25.51 -8.07
CA LEU A 552 -6.11 -24.87 -7.67
C LEU A 552 -6.34 -25.14 -6.19
N ALA A 553 -6.61 -24.10 -5.42
CA ALA A 553 -7.06 -24.17 -4.05
C ALA A 553 -8.36 -23.38 -3.92
N ILE A 554 -9.45 -24.05 -3.50
CA ILE A 554 -10.75 -23.41 -3.29
C ILE A 554 -11.21 -23.69 -1.87
N THR A 555 -11.62 -22.63 -1.18
CA THR A 555 -12.21 -22.71 0.15
C THR A 555 -13.73 -22.53 0.08
N PHE A 556 -14.45 -23.43 0.73
CA PHE A 556 -15.91 -23.44 0.85
C PHE A 556 -16.31 -23.21 2.31
N SER A 557 -17.36 -22.44 2.54
CA SER A 557 -17.96 -22.35 3.88
C SER A 557 -18.81 -23.60 4.15
N LEU A 558 -18.67 -24.20 5.33
CA LEU A 558 -19.48 -25.35 5.77
C LEU A 558 -20.77 -24.92 6.48
N ASN A 559 -20.97 -23.61 6.67
CA ASN A 559 -22.14 -23.09 7.35
C ASN A 559 -23.42 -23.34 6.49
N PRO A 560 -24.48 -23.96 7.05
CA PRO A 560 -25.72 -24.26 6.32
C PRO A 560 -26.41 -23.05 5.71
N ARG A 561 -26.20 -21.85 6.28
CA ARG A 561 -26.71 -20.60 5.72
C ARG A 561 -26.23 -20.38 4.28
N TYR A 562 -25.02 -20.84 3.96
CA TYR A 562 -24.42 -20.69 2.64
C TYR A 562 -24.66 -21.88 1.70
N ASN A 563 -25.07 -23.02 2.25
CA ASN A 563 -25.38 -24.24 1.50
C ASN A 563 -26.72 -24.81 1.99
N PRO A 564 -27.85 -24.13 1.69
CA PRO A 564 -29.15 -24.55 2.18
C PRO A 564 -29.51 -25.94 1.63
N GLY A 565 -29.91 -26.84 2.52
CA GLY A 565 -30.31 -28.21 2.15
C GLY A 565 -29.16 -29.22 2.08
N VAL A 566 -27.94 -28.82 2.44
CA VAL A 566 -26.76 -29.71 2.56
C VAL A 566 -26.26 -29.66 3.99
N THR A 567 -26.01 -30.81 4.62
CA THR A 567 -25.42 -30.83 5.97
C THR A 567 -23.94 -30.41 5.92
N PRO A 568 -23.38 -29.78 6.98
CA PRO A 568 -21.98 -29.35 6.98
C PRO A 568 -20.98 -30.46 6.59
N ASP A 569 -21.26 -31.71 6.95
CA ASP A 569 -20.43 -32.85 6.63
C ASP A 569 -20.49 -33.29 5.16
N GLU A 570 -21.61 -32.99 4.48
CA GLU A 570 -21.83 -33.28 3.06
C GLU A 570 -21.29 -32.16 2.15
N VAL A 571 -21.12 -30.93 2.68
CA VAL A 571 -20.66 -29.77 1.89
C VAL A 571 -19.33 -30.05 1.17
N PRO A 572 -18.28 -30.62 1.81
CA PRO A 572 -17.02 -30.89 1.09
C PRO A 572 -17.20 -31.85 -0.07
N GLN A 573 -18.01 -32.91 0.11
CA GLN A 573 -18.25 -33.90 -0.94
C GLN A 573 -19.05 -33.30 -2.10
N PHE A 574 -20.13 -32.59 -1.79
CA PHE A 574 -21.00 -31.97 -2.79
C PHE A 574 -20.27 -30.87 -3.58
N ALA A 575 -19.59 -29.97 -2.87
CA ALA A 575 -18.86 -28.87 -3.48
C ALA A 575 -17.64 -29.37 -4.29
N PHE A 576 -17.04 -30.49 -3.87
CA PHE A 576 -16.00 -31.19 -4.62
C PHE A 576 -16.53 -31.81 -5.91
N GLU A 577 -17.61 -32.58 -5.85
CA GLU A 577 -18.19 -33.27 -7.02
C GLU A 577 -18.63 -32.27 -8.09
N ASP A 578 -19.29 -31.18 -7.70
CA ASP A 578 -19.68 -30.12 -8.64
C ASP A 578 -18.47 -29.44 -9.28
N THR A 579 -17.46 -29.09 -8.48
CA THR A 579 -16.26 -28.41 -8.98
C THR A 579 -15.50 -29.32 -9.95
N ILE A 580 -15.33 -30.60 -9.60
CA ILE A 580 -14.70 -31.59 -10.49
C ILE A 580 -15.49 -31.76 -11.78
N LYS A 581 -16.81 -31.86 -11.69
CA LYS A 581 -17.65 -31.99 -12.88
C LYS A 581 -17.42 -30.81 -13.83
N ILE A 582 -17.37 -29.58 -13.32
CA ILE A 582 -17.06 -28.40 -14.13
C ILE A 582 -15.64 -28.51 -14.74
N ILE A 583 -14.62 -28.88 -13.94
CA ILE A 583 -13.24 -29.05 -14.41
C ILE A 583 -13.17 -30.06 -15.57
N GLU A 584 -13.83 -31.21 -15.41
CA GLU A 584 -13.85 -32.29 -16.39
C GLU A 584 -14.62 -31.92 -17.67
N GLU A 585 -15.76 -31.25 -17.54
CA GLU A 585 -16.56 -30.75 -18.66
C GLU A 585 -15.81 -29.71 -19.51
N GLU A 586 -14.95 -28.90 -18.88
CA GLU A 586 -14.08 -27.94 -19.58
C GLU A 586 -12.77 -28.57 -20.09
N GLY A 587 -12.65 -29.90 -20.02
CA GLY A 587 -11.58 -30.67 -20.66
C GLY A 587 -10.30 -30.83 -19.85
N TYR A 588 -10.39 -30.74 -18.53
CA TYR A 588 -9.28 -30.98 -17.61
C TYR A 588 -9.44 -32.31 -16.87
N GLU A 589 -8.35 -32.83 -16.32
CA GLU A 589 -8.30 -33.85 -15.29
C GLU A 589 -7.89 -33.18 -13.98
N ALA A 590 -8.61 -33.48 -12.89
CA ALA A 590 -8.28 -32.99 -11.57
C ALA A 590 -7.83 -34.14 -10.68
N LYS A 591 -6.66 -34.00 -10.07
CA LYS A 591 -6.23 -34.88 -8.98
C LYS A 591 -6.37 -34.13 -7.66
N LYS A 592 -7.32 -34.57 -6.82
CA LYS A 592 -7.41 -34.12 -5.42
C LYS A 592 -6.12 -34.50 -4.70
N LEU A 593 -5.46 -33.53 -4.08
CA LEU A 593 -4.29 -33.79 -3.25
C LEU A 593 -4.69 -33.88 -1.78
N GLU A 594 -5.47 -32.92 -1.30
CA GLU A 594 -5.77 -32.78 0.11
C GLU A 594 -7.08 -32.03 0.35
N GLU A 595 -7.67 -32.26 1.52
CA GLU A 595 -8.79 -31.53 2.08
C GLU A 595 -8.44 -31.11 3.51
N HIS A 596 -8.71 -29.85 3.84
CA HIS A 596 -8.44 -29.32 5.18
C HIS A 596 -9.64 -28.54 5.70
N ARG A 597 -10.23 -29.03 6.79
CA ARG A 597 -11.26 -28.31 7.54
C ARG A 597 -10.62 -27.47 8.63
N TYR A 598 -11.13 -26.26 8.84
CA TYR A 598 -10.59 -25.33 9.82
C TYR A 598 -11.66 -24.32 10.28
N GLN A 599 -11.44 -23.70 11.43
CA GLN A 599 -12.35 -22.68 11.95
C GLN A 599 -11.83 -21.28 11.60
N ASP A 600 -12.60 -20.50 10.86
CA ASP A 600 -12.31 -19.10 10.61
C ASP A 600 -13.30 -18.19 11.32
N THR A 601 -12.81 -17.53 12.37
CA THR A 601 -13.64 -16.72 13.27
C THR A 601 -14.88 -17.48 13.72
N LYS A 602 -16.04 -17.26 13.08
CA LYS A 602 -17.33 -17.89 13.40
C LYS A 602 -17.78 -18.95 12.40
N ASN A 603 -17.08 -19.14 11.28
CA ASN A 603 -17.47 -20.08 10.24
C ASN A 603 -16.49 -21.25 10.17
N GLU A 604 -17.03 -22.46 10.13
CA GLU A 604 -16.26 -23.64 9.74
C GLU A 604 -16.08 -23.61 8.22
N MET A 605 -14.85 -23.87 7.78
CA MET A 605 -14.41 -23.76 6.39
C MET A 605 -13.74 -25.06 5.96
N CYS A 606 -13.76 -25.33 4.66
CA CYS A 606 -13.03 -26.44 4.06
C CYS A 606 -12.28 -25.98 2.82
N THR A 607 -10.96 -26.12 2.81
CA THR A 607 -10.13 -25.88 1.63
C THR A 607 -9.79 -27.21 0.97
N VAL A 608 -9.99 -27.27 -0.34
CA VAL A 608 -9.59 -28.41 -1.18
C VAL A 608 -8.51 -27.96 -2.15
N LEU A 609 -7.48 -28.79 -2.29
CA LEU A 609 -6.33 -28.54 -3.16
C LEU A 609 -6.28 -29.57 -4.29
N TRP A 610 -6.14 -29.08 -5.52
CA TRP A 610 -6.03 -29.90 -6.72
C TRP A 610 -4.79 -29.53 -7.54
N VAL A 611 -4.27 -30.55 -8.22
CA VAL A 611 -3.49 -30.36 -9.44
C VAL A 611 -4.42 -30.64 -10.60
N VAL A 612 -4.44 -29.74 -11.56
CA VAL A 612 -5.28 -29.87 -12.77
C VAL A 612 -4.40 -29.88 -14.01
N ASP A 613 -4.66 -30.85 -14.89
CA ASP A 613 -3.96 -31.04 -16.16
C ASP A 613 -4.98 -31.05 -17.30
N LYS A 614 -4.74 -30.29 -18.37
CA LYS A 614 -5.63 -30.28 -19.53
C LYS A 614 -5.52 -31.59 -20.29
N LYS A 615 -6.67 -32.21 -20.58
CA LYS A 615 -6.71 -33.42 -21.41
C LYS A 615 -6.18 -33.09 -22.80
N ILE A 616 -5.08 -33.73 -23.17
CA ILE A 616 -4.61 -33.71 -24.55
C ILE A 616 -5.67 -34.47 -25.36
N ARG A 617 -6.43 -33.77 -26.21
CA ARG A 617 -7.32 -34.43 -27.17
C ARG A 617 -6.45 -35.30 -28.07
N LYS A 618 -6.50 -36.61 -27.87
CA LYS A 618 -5.88 -37.60 -28.76
C LYS A 618 -6.56 -37.60 -30.13
#